data_AF-A0A9E3K5Z3-F1
#
_entry.id   AF-A0A9E3K5Z3-F1
#
_cell.length_a   1.000
_cell.length_b   1.000
_cell.length_c   1.000
_cell.angle_alpha   90.00
_cell.angle_beta   90.00
_cell.angle_gamma   90.00
#
_symmetry.space_group_name_H-M   'P 1'
#
loop_
_entity.id
_entity.type
_entity.pdbx_description
1 polymer ?
#
loop_
_entity_poly.entity_id
_entity_poly.type
_entity_poly.pdbx_seq_one_letter_code
_entity_poly.pdbx_strand_id
1 'polypeptide(L)' 'MAPPAKQSIMSVAELRQFLTAEFPQVFHPESGLSIEEVWHGGGRVRQTYQAQFIRPGGTISGPTMMALADFAMYV' A
#
# COMPACT_ATOMS: atom_id res chain seq x y z
N MET A 1 11.59 20.95 -8.63
CA MET A 1 12.07 19.65 -8.16
C MET A 1 11.75 19.57 -6.67
N ALA A 2 10.98 18.58 -6.22
CA ALA A 2 10.67 18.44 -4.80
C ALA A 2 11.98 18.15 -4.02
N PRO A 3 12.15 18.67 -2.79
CA PRO A 3 13.31 18.35 -1.97
C PRO A 3 13.40 16.84 -1.72
N PRO A 4 14.61 16.29 -1.53
CA PRO A 4 14.78 14.87 -1.22
C PRO A 4 14.02 14.54 0.07
N ALA A 5 13.21 13.50 0.02
CA ALA A 5 12.41 13.10 1.15
C ALA A 5 13.32 12.68 2.32
N LYS A 6 13.04 13.20 3.52
CA LYS A 6 13.78 12.84 4.73
C LYS A 6 13.51 11.37 5.07
N GLN A 7 14.48 10.68 5.65
CA GLN A 7 14.38 9.24 5.93
C GLN A 7 13.31 8.91 6.98
N SER A 8 12.58 7.81 6.77
CA SER A 8 11.64 7.24 7.75
C SER A 8 12.37 6.64 8.95
N ILE A 9 11.69 6.55 10.10
CA ILE A 9 12.19 5.88 11.31
C ILE A 9 12.21 4.36 11.12
N MET A 10 11.20 3.81 10.43
CA MET A 10 11.13 2.39 10.09
C MET A 10 11.50 2.17 8.63
N SER A 11 12.27 1.12 8.37
CA SER A 11 12.45 0.57 7.03
C SER A 11 11.15 -0.07 6.52
N VAL A 12 11.05 -0.27 5.20
CA VAL A 12 9.93 -1.00 4.59
C VAL A 12 9.77 -2.40 5.19
N ALA A 13 10.87 -3.09 5.50
CA ALA A 13 10.84 -4.43 6.06
C ALA A 13 10.26 -4.44 7.49
N GLU A 14 10.71 -3.54 8.35
CA GLU A 14 10.21 -3.39 9.72
C GLU A 14 8.72 -3.00 9.73
N LEU A 15 8.34 -2.04 8.89
CA LEU A 15 6.95 -1.62 8.78
C LEU A 15 6.03 -2.74 8.28
N ARG A 16 6.47 -3.50 7.26
CA ARG A 16 5.72 -4.68 6.80
C ARG A 16 5.56 -5.70 7.91
N GLN A 17 6.62 -6.02 8.64
CA GLN A 17 6.56 -6.97 9.75
C GLN A 17 5.57 -6.50 10.83
N PHE A 18 5.63 -5.21 11.19
CA PHE A 18 4.73 -4.61 12.16
C PHE A 18 3.27 -4.68 11.69
N LEU A 19 2.96 -4.22 10.47
CA LEU A 19 1.60 -4.18 9.97
C LEU A 19 1.02 -5.58 9.68
N THR A 20 1.84 -6.55 9.29
CA THR A 20 1.41 -7.96 9.20
C THR A 20 1.04 -8.54 10.57
N ALA A 21 1.73 -8.14 11.65
CA ALA A 21 1.40 -8.59 13.00
C ALA A 21 0.10 -7.95 13.52
N GLU A 22 -0.07 -6.64 13.30
CA GLU A 22 -1.23 -5.90 13.81
C GLU A 22 -2.50 -6.09 12.95
N PHE A 23 -2.34 -6.25 11.63
CA PHE A 23 -3.43 -6.32 10.66
C PHE A 23 -3.27 -7.52 9.70
N PRO A 24 -3.26 -8.76 10.21
CA PRO A 24 -2.97 -9.95 9.40
C PRO A 24 -3.97 -10.19 8.27
N GLN A 25 -5.20 -9.66 8.35
CA GLN A 25 -6.21 -9.81 7.30
C GLN A 25 -5.99 -8.87 6.09
N VAL A 26 -5.14 -7.86 6.23
CA VAL A 26 -4.86 -6.86 5.18
C VAL A 26 -3.44 -7.03 4.65
N PHE A 27 -2.48 -7.24 5.56
CA PHE A 27 -1.05 -7.30 5.26
C PHE A 27 -0.55 -8.75 5.16
N HIS A 28 -1.17 -9.52 4.27
CA HIS A 28 -0.72 -10.88 3.92
C HIS A 28 -0.32 -10.95 2.44
N PRO A 29 0.57 -11.88 2.04
CA PRO A 29 1.11 -11.96 0.67
C PRO A 29 0.04 -12.06 -0.43
N GLU A 30 -1.11 -12.67 -0.13
CA GLU A 30 -2.20 -12.88 -1.09
C GLU A 30 -3.08 -11.64 -1.34
N SER A 31 -3.00 -10.58 -0.52
CA SER A 31 -3.84 -9.40 -0.69
C SER A 31 -3.51 -8.61 -1.96
N GLY A 32 -2.28 -8.77 -2.47
CA GLY A 32 -1.74 -8.00 -3.59
C GLY A 32 -1.30 -6.59 -3.21
N LEU A 33 -1.52 -6.16 -1.97
CA LEU A 33 -1.07 -4.88 -1.41
C LEU A 33 0.41 -4.97 -1.04
N SER A 34 1.18 -3.92 -1.33
CA SER A 34 2.60 -3.85 -1.02
C SER A 34 3.06 -2.43 -0.76
N ILE A 35 4.03 -2.29 0.14
CA ILE A 35 4.75 -1.05 0.45
C ILE A 35 6.01 -1.01 -0.40
N GLU A 36 6.16 -0.06 -1.31
CA GLU A 36 7.32 0.02 -2.20
C GLU A 36 8.43 0.87 -1.61
N GLU A 37 8.07 2.02 -1.04
CA GLU A 37 8.99 2.98 -0.42
C GLU A 37 8.31 3.68 0.75
N VAL A 38 9.10 4.09 1.74
CA VAL A 38 8.65 4.94 2.85
C VAL A 38 9.66 6.04 3.11
N TRP A 39 9.17 7.20 3.49
CA TRP A 39 9.97 8.36 3.89
C TRP A 39 9.24 9.12 4.99
N HIS A 40 9.89 10.15 5.53
CA HIS A 40 9.30 10.99 6.54
C HIS A 40 8.09 11.74 5.98
N GLY A 41 6.91 11.40 6.47
CA GLY A 41 5.65 12.03 6.09
C GLY A 41 5.01 11.48 4.82
N GLY A 42 5.41 10.31 4.34
CA GLY A 42 4.72 9.63 3.27
C GLY A 42 5.33 8.30 2.84
N GLY A 43 4.65 7.64 1.92
CA GLY A 43 5.08 6.38 1.35
C GLY A 43 4.50 6.16 -0.04
N ARG A 44 5.00 5.12 -0.70
CA ARG A 44 4.48 4.64 -1.98
C ARG A 44 4.02 3.20 -1.79
N VAL A 45 2.77 2.96 -2.15
CA VAL A 45 2.12 1.65 -2.03
C VAL A 45 1.58 1.20 -3.38
N ARG A 46 1.38 -0.10 -3.54
CA ARG A 46 0.88 -0.71 -4.78
C ARG A 46 -0.15 -1.78 -4.47
N GLN A 47 -1.25 -1.76 -5.23
CA GLN A 47 -2.11 -2.92 -5.42
C GLN A 47 -1.74 -3.62 -6.73
N THR A 48 -1.34 -4.90 -6.65
CA THR A 48 -1.06 -5.71 -7.84
C THR A 48 -2.36 -5.95 -8.60
N TYR A 49 -2.35 -5.72 -9.91
CA TYR A 49 -3.55 -5.91 -10.74
C TYR A 49 -4.05 -7.36 -10.68
N GLN A 50 -5.36 -7.52 -10.52
CA GLN A 50 -6.07 -8.79 -10.69
C GLN A 50 -7.37 -8.51 -11.43
N ALA A 51 -7.82 -9.46 -12.25
CA ALA A 51 -9.02 -9.30 -13.08
C ALA A 51 -10.28 -8.97 -12.26
N GLN A 52 -10.39 -9.45 -11.02
CA GLN A 52 -11.54 -9.13 -10.15
C GLN A 52 -11.64 -7.65 -9.73
N PHE A 53 -10.60 -6.85 -9.94
CA PHE A 53 -10.58 -5.43 -9.57
C PHE A 53 -11.16 -4.51 -10.63
N ILE A 54 -11.52 -5.03 -11.81
CA ILE A 54 -12.10 -4.23 -12.89
C ILE A 54 -13.61 -4.18 -12.79
N ARG A 55 -14.19 -3.05 -13.19
CA ARG A 55 -15.64 -2.89 -13.42
C ARG A 55 -15.96 -3.03 -14.91
N PRO A 56 -17.25 -3.16 -15.30
CA PRO A 56 -17.65 -3.12 -16.71
C PRO A 56 -17.02 -1.92 -17.43
N GLY A 57 -16.42 -2.16 -18.59
CA GLY A 57 -15.65 -1.15 -19.33
C GLY A 57 -14.14 -1.14 -19.06
N GLY A 58 -13.61 -2.08 -18.26
CA GLY A 58 -12.16 -2.34 -18.18
C GLY A 58 -11.34 -1.37 -17.33
N THR A 59 -11.99 -0.61 -16.45
CA THR A 59 -11.34 0.34 -15.53
C THR A 59 -11.29 -0.22 -14.10
N ILE A 60 -10.34 0.24 -13.29
CA ILE A 60 -10.23 -0.16 -11.87
C ILE A 60 -11.48 0.29 -11.10
N SER A 61 -11.99 -0.60 -10.26
CA SER A 61 -13.17 -0.34 -9.43
C SER A 61 -12.88 0.75 -8.38
N GLY A 62 -13.88 1.58 -8.07
CA GLY A 62 -13.82 2.54 -6.98
C GLY A 62 -13.44 1.90 -5.64
N PRO A 63 -14.05 0.76 -5.24
CA PRO A 63 -13.66 0.04 -4.03
C PRO A 63 -12.19 -0.36 -3.99
N THR A 64 -11.61 -0.82 -5.10
CA THR A 64 -10.17 -1.14 -5.15
C THR A 64 -9.30 0.11 -4.95
N MET A 65 -9.67 1.24 -5.57
CA MET A 65 -8.93 2.51 -5.38
C MET A 65 -9.04 3.00 -3.94
N MET A 66 -10.23 2.92 -3.34
CA MET A 66 -10.44 3.32 -1.94
C MET A 66 -9.69 2.40 -0.96
N ALA A 67 -9.68 1.10 -1.20
CA ALA A 67 -8.91 0.16 -0.37
C ALA A 67 -7.39 0.46 -0.42
N LEU A 68 -6.85 0.79 -1.60
CA LEU A 68 -5.45 1.21 -1.73
C LEU A 68 -5.17 2.54 -1.02
N ALA A 69 -6.11 3.49 -1.08
CA ALA A 69 -5.99 4.77 -0.37
C ALA A 69 -6.05 4.59 1.15
N ASP A 70 -6.95 3.74 1.65
CA ASP A 70 -7.06 3.41 3.06
C ASP A 70 -5.79 2.70 3.55
N PHE A 71 -5.30 1.70 2.80
CA PHE A 71 -4.02 1.05 3.08
C PHE A 71 -2.86 2.04 3.20
N ALA A 72 -2.81 3.05 2.32
CA ALA A 72 -1.76 4.08 2.36
C ALA A 72 -1.79 4.93 3.63
N MET A 73 -2.93 5.05 4.33
CA MET A 73 -3.02 5.81 5.58
C MET A 73 -2.32 5.12 6.76
N TYR A 74 -2.08 3.81 6.65
CA TYR A 74 -1.39 3.00 7.65
C TYR A 74 0.12 2.87 7.39
N VAL A 75 0.62 3.46 6.29
CA VAL A 75 2.01 3.33 5.79
C VAL A 75 2.75 4.65 5.93
#